data_AF-A0A924TWZ7-F1
#
_entry.id   AF-A0A924TWZ7-F1
#
_cell.length_a   1.000
_cell.length_b   1.000
_cell.length_c   1.000
_cell.angle_alpha   90.00
_cell.angle_beta   90.00
_cell.angle_gamma   90.00
#
_symmetry.space_group_name_H-M   'P 1'
#
loop_
_entity.id
_entity.type
_entity.pdbx_description
1 polymer ?
#
loop_
_entity_poly.entity_id
_entity_poly.type
_entity_poly.pdbx_seq_one_letter_code
_entity_poly.pdbx_strand_id
1 'polypeptide(L)'
;ADRFFASAFRLRFEAKGRFHGYLAAIPTALITDTLAALSGAALAIEQHLEQPAIQPAIQPAEQPAEPPAEPPAEQPSVQRAGPAGSAGRRTLGGGDWS
;
A
#
# COMPACT_ATOMS: atom_id res chain seq x y z
N ALA A 1 0.80 38.62 17.48
CA ALA A 1 0.02 37.85 16.49
C ALA A 1 -0.48 38.73 15.34
N ASP A 2 -0.95 39.95 15.64
CA ASP A 2 -1.60 40.86 14.68
C ASP A 2 -0.82 41.14 13.38
N ARG A 3 0.51 41.23 13.46
CA ARG A 3 1.37 41.42 12.28
C ARG A 3 1.27 40.30 11.25
N PHE A 4 1.10 39.05 11.71
CA PHE A 4 0.96 37.90 10.81
C PHE A 4 -0.40 37.93 10.11
N PHE A 5 -1.47 38.25 10.84
CA PHE A 5 -2.83 38.32 10.29
C PHE A 5 -3.04 39.51 9.37
N ALA A 6 -2.33 40.62 9.59
CA ALA A 6 -2.30 41.75 8.67
C ALA A 6 -1.49 41.49 7.37
N SER A 7 -0.77 40.36 7.29
CA SER A 7 0.05 40.03 6.13
C SER A 7 -0.75 39.38 4.99
N ALA A 8 -0.16 39.31 3.80
CA ALA A 8 -0.74 38.64 2.64
C ALA A 8 -0.62 37.09 2.67
N PHE A 9 -0.29 36.48 3.82
CA PHE A 9 -0.07 35.03 3.93
C PHE A 9 -1.27 34.23 3.41
N ARG A 10 -2.48 34.53 3.91
CA ARG A 10 -3.68 33.75 3.56
C ARG A 10 -4.01 33.83 2.07
N LEU A 11 -3.96 35.04 1.51
CA LEU A 11 -4.16 35.26 0.08
C LEU A 11 -3.18 34.43 -0.77
N ARG A 12 -1.89 34.38 -0.39
CA ARG A 12 -0.87 33.60 -1.11
C ARG A 12 -1.01 32.10 -0.91
N PHE A 13 -1.45 31.67 0.26
CA PHE A 13 -1.74 30.27 0.57
C PHE A 13 -2.84 29.73 -0.35
N GLU A 14 -3.94 30.47 -0.50
CA GLU A 14 -5.09 30.07 -1.30
C GLU A 14 -4.92 30.25 -2.81
N ALA A 15 -3.95 31.04 -3.27
CA ALA A 15 -3.71 31.35 -4.68
C ALA A 15 -3.09 30.15 -5.46
N LYS A 16 -3.81 29.03 -5.55
CA LYS A 16 -3.42 27.79 -6.26
C LYS A 16 -4.37 27.43 -7.41
N GLY A 17 -4.94 28.44 -8.06
CA GLY A 17 -5.83 28.29 -9.22
C GLY A 17 -7.00 27.37 -8.91
N ARG A 18 -7.13 26.27 -9.66
CA ARG A 18 -8.20 25.26 -9.47
C ARG A 18 -8.28 24.66 -8.06
N PHE A 19 -7.19 24.72 -7.28
CA PHE A 19 -7.15 24.22 -5.91
C PHE A 19 -7.52 25.27 -4.86
N HIS A 20 -7.87 26.49 -5.26
CA HIS A 20 -8.25 27.57 -4.35
C HIS A 20 -9.36 27.16 -3.39
N GLY A 21 -10.48 26.65 -3.91
CA GLY A 21 -11.63 26.26 -3.08
C GLY A 21 -11.31 25.15 -2.09
N TYR A 22 -10.41 24.23 -2.45
CA TYR A 22 -9.93 23.19 -1.54
C TYR A 22 -9.12 23.79 -0.38
N LEU A 23 -8.16 24.67 -0.68
CA LEU A 23 -7.30 25.28 0.34
C LEU A 23 -8.05 26.30 1.21
N ALA A 24 -9.07 26.96 0.67
CA ALA A 24 -9.95 27.86 1.40
C ALA A 24 -10.60 27.17 2.62
N ALA A 25 -10.95 25.89 2.49
CA ALA A 25 -11.57 25.10 3.56
C ALA A 25 -10.59 24.64 4.65
N ILE A 26 -9.26 24.72 4.42
CA ILE A 26 -8.26 24.24 5.38
C ILE A 26 -7.99 25.29 6.46
N PRO A 27 -8.20 24.97 7.75
CA PRO A 27 -7.85 25.85 8.85
C PRO A 27 -6.33 26.04 8.95
N THR A 28 -5.88 27.28 9.16
CA THR A 28 -4.46 27.60 9.35
C THR A 28 -4.26 28.28 10.70
N ALA A 29 -3.75 27.54 11.68
CA ALA A 29 -3.48 28.04 13.02
C ALA A 29 -2.04 28.59 13.16
N LEU A 30 -1.88 29.63 13.97
CA LEU A 30 -0.58 30.16 14.37
C LEU A 30 -0.25 29.64 15.77
N ILE A 31 0.82 28.86 15.89
CA ILE A 31 1.32 28.40 17.19
C ILE A 31 2.11 29.56 17.82
N THR A 32 1.60 30.09 18.94
CA THR A 32 2.21 31.19 19.68
C THR A 32 3.03 30.73 20.90
N ASP A 33 2.96 29.44 21.22
CA ASP A 33 3.77 28.86 22.30
C ASP A 33 5.25 28.84 21.91
N THR A 34 6.08 29.46 22.74
CA THR A 34 7.53 29.57 22.55
C THR A 34 8.27 28.25 22.77
N LEU A 35 7.68 27.31 23.52
CA LEU A 35 8.33 26.05 23.88
C LEU A 35 7.70 24.85 23.16
N ALA A 36 6.80 25.08 22.19
CA ALA A 36 6.10 24.01 21.46
C ALA A 36 7.04 22.93 20.91
N ALA A 37 8.25 23.30 20.47
CA ALA A 37 9.26 22.36 20.01
C ALA A 37 9.78 21.44 21.13
N LEU A 38 10.02 21.99 22.33
CA LEU A 38 10.47 21.19 23.48
C LEU A 38 9.36 20.31 24.02
N SER A 39 8.13 20.82 24.06
CA SER A 39 6.95 20.02 24.42
C SER A 39 6.77 18.85 23.44
N GLY A 40 6.92 19.10 22.14
CA GLY A 40 6.91 18.05 21.12
C GLY A 40 8.06 17.04 21.28
N ALA A 41 9.26 17.50 21.63
CA ALA A 41 10.41 16.63 21.86
C ALA A 41 10.21 15.71 23.08
N ALA A 42 9.68 16.24 24.19
CA ALA A 42 9.36 15.45 25.37
C ALA A 42 8.33 14.35 25.03
N LEU A 43 7.24 14.72 24.35
CA LEU A 43 6.21 13.77 23.92
C LEU A 43 6.77 12.68 22.99
N ALA A 44 7.66 13.04 22.06
CA ALA A 44 8.28 12.07 21.16
C ALA A 44 9.15 11.04 21.91
N ILE A 45 9.85 11.46 22.96
CA ILE A 45 10.64 10.56 23.82
C ILE A 45 9.72 9.62 24.59
N GLU A 46 8.66 10.15 25.21
CA GLU A 46 7.66 9.33 25.93
C GLU A 46 7.05 8.26 25.02
N GLN A 47 6.60 8.65 23.83
CA GLN A 47 6.06 7.72 22.84
C GLN A 47 7.07 6.64 22.43
N HIS A 48 8.35 6.98 22.32
CA HIS A 48 9.39 6.01 21.99
C HIS A 48 9.61 5.00 23.12
N LEU A 49 9.53 5.44 24.38
CA LEU A 49 9.64 4.56 25.54
C LEU A 49 8.41 3.66 25.72
N GLU A 50 7.25 4.13 25.27
CA GLU A 50 5.97 3.41 25.35
C GLU A 50 5.72 2.45 24.17
N GLN A 51 6.50 2.51 23.09
CA GLN A 51 6.34 1.60 21.95
C GLN A 51 6.69 0.16 22.36
N PRO A 52 5.72 -0.79 22.42
CA PRO A 52 6.08 -2.20 22.37
C PRO A 52 6.73 -2.41 20.99
N ALA A 53 7.88 -3.09 20.97
CA ALA A 53 8.54 -3.45 19.73
C ALA A 53 7.56 -4.21 18.82
N ILE A 54 6.95 -3.53 17.85
CA ILE A 54 6.38 -4.20 16.68
C ILE A 54 7.60 -4.65 15.89
N GLN A 55 8.16 -5.78 16.30
CA GLN A 55 9.05 -6.57 15.46
C GLN A 55 8.16 -7.05 14.30
N PRO A 56 8.41 -6.64 13.04
CA PRO A 56 7.85 -7.39 11.94
C PRO A 56 8.47 -8.78 12.05
N ALA A 57 7.66 -9.76 12.42
CA ALA A 57 8.06 -11.16 12.42
C ALA A 57 8.33 -11.56 10.96
N ILE A 58 9.55 -11.33 10.49
CA ILE A 58 10.08 -12.08 9.36
C ILE A 58 10.46 -13.44 9.95
N GLN A 59 9.46 -14.30 10.15
CA GLN A 59 9.68 -15.72 10.34
C GLN A 59 10.01 -16.28 8.95
N PRO A 60 11.24 -16.78 8.69
CA PRO A 60 11.41 -17.68 7.57
C PRO A 60 10.50 -18.87 7.83
N ALA A 61 9.60 -19.18 6.91
CA ALA A 61 8.92 -20.47 6.95
C ALA A 61 10.01 -21.54 6.85
N GLU A 62 10.39 -22.14 7.97
CA GLU A 62 11.09 -23.43 7.99
C GLU A 62 10.09 -24.46 7.46
N GLN A 63 9.99 -24.57 6.13
CA GLN A 63 9.34 -25.69 5.46
C GLN A 63 10.33 -26.85 5.49
N PRO A 64 10.08 -27.96 6.22
CA PRO A 64 10.88 -29.15 6.05
C PRO A 64 10.55 -29.72 4.67
N ALA A 65 11.55 -29.79 3.80
CA ALA A 65 11.48 -30.57 2.59
C ALA A 65 11.50 -32.06 2.97
N GLU A 66 10.36 -32.75 2.88
CA GLU A 66 10.31 -34.22 2.84
C GLU A 66 10.18 -34.71 1.39
N PRO A 67 11.17 -35.47 0.87
CA PRO A 67 10.99 -36.40 -0.24
C PRO A 67 11.16 -37.87 0.24
N PRO A 68 10.92 -38.87 -0.64
CA PRO A 68 9.64 -39.41 -1.11
C PRO A 68 9.33 -40.79 -0.48
N ALA A 69 8.09 -41.27 -0.58
CA ALA A 69 7.77 -42.70 -0.40
C ALA A 69 6.85 -43.18 -1.54
N GLU A 70 7.39 -44.03 -2.42
CA GLU A 70 6.63 -44.95 -3.30
C GLU A 70 6.49 -46.33 -2.60
N PRO A 71 5.70 -47.31 -3.11
CA PRO A 71 4.28 -47.39 -3.48
C PRO A 71 3.56 -48.55 -2.71
N PRO A 72 2.33 -48.99 -3.06
CA PRO A 72 2.22 -50.16 -3.95
C PRO A 72 1.10 -50.11 -5.00
N ALA A 73 1.17 -51.07 -5.92
CA ALA A 73 0.47 -51.18 -7.18
C ALA A 73 -0.96 -51.78 -7.14
N GLU A 74 -1.68 -51.55 -8.25
CA GLU A 74 -2.89 -52.23 -8.81
C GLU A 74 -4.23 -52.09 -8.03
N GLN A 75 -5.44 -51.89 -8.59
CA GLN A 75 -6.19 -52.38 -9.78
C GLN A 75 -7.46 -51.49 -10.03
N PRO A 76 -8.45 -51.82 -10.89
CA PRO A 76 -8.46 -52.05 -12.34
C PRO A 76 -9.40 -51.08 -13.11
N SER A 77 -9.37 -51.22 -14.44
CA SER A 77 -10.08 -50.51 -15.51
C SER A 77 -11.63 -50.55 -15.53
N VAL A 78 -12.27 -49.47 -16.01
CA VAL A 78 -13.54 -49.53 -16.77
C VAL A 78 -13.52 -48.54 -17.96
N GLN A 79 -13.79 -49.09 -19.16
CA GLN A 79 -13.77 -48.44 -20.48
C GLN A 79 -15.12 -47.78 -20.83
N ARG A 80 -15.12 -46.70 -21.65
CA ARG A 80 -15.87 -46.69 -22.93
C ARG A 80 -15.63 -45.45 -23.82
N ALA A 81 -15.27 -45.78 -25.07
CA ALA A 81 -15.84 -45.29 -26.32
C ALA A 81 -15.63 -43.84 -26.80
N GLY A 82 -14.74 -43.71 -27.80
CA GLY A 82 -15.14 -43.24 -29.13
C GLY A 82 -15.04 -41.73 -29.45
N PRO A 83 -14.96 -41.35 -30.73
CA PRO A 83 -13.83 -40.54 -31.20
C PRO A 83 -14.21 -39.26 -32.00
N ALA A 84 -13.15 -38.54 -32.37
CA ALA A 84 -12.98 -37.74 -33.59
C ALA A 84 -13.56 -36.31 -33.65
N GLY A 85 -12.70 -35.39 -34.13
CA GLY A 85 -13.02 -33.99 -34.45
C GLY A 85 -11.83 -33.07 -34.20
N SER A 86 -10.70 -33.24 -34.90
CA SER A 86 -10.26 -32.35 -35.99
C SER A 86 -10.45 -30.85 -35.68
N ALA A 87 -9.37 -30.13 -35.34
CA ALA A 87 -8.54 -29.37 -36.30
C ALA A 87 -9.00 -27.91 -36.49
N GLY A 88 -8.04 -26.97 -36.43
CA GLY A 88 -8.25 -25.58 -36.88
C GLY A 88 -7.65 -24.53 -35.93
N ARG A 89 -6.31 -24.42 -35.84
CA ARG A 89 -5.47 -23.48 -36.61
C ARG A 89 -5.34 -22.11 -35.91
N ARG A 90 -4.17 -21.93 -35.27
CA ARG A 90 -3.58 -20.62 -34.93
C ARG A 90 -3.34 -19.82 -36.21
N THR A 91 -3.71 -18.55 -36.21
CA THR A 91 -3.01 -17.51 -36.96
C THR A 91 -2.85 -16.29 -36.06
N LEU A 92 -1.60 -15.85 -35.97
CA LEU A 92 -1.13 -14.61 -35.35
C LEU A 92 -1.48 -13.40 -36.21
N GLY A 93 -1.63 -12.23 -35.57
CA GLY A 93 -1.81 -10.93 -36.20
C GLY A 93 -2.93 -10.18 -35.48
N GLY A 94 -2.79 -8.94 -35.01
CA GLY A 94 -1.74 -7.95 -35.01
C GLY A 94 -2.36 -6.78 -34.23
N GLY A 95 -1.60 -6.20 -33.30
CA GLY A 95 -2.12 -5.14 -32.44
C GLY A 95 -2.33 -3.84 -33.21
N ASP A 96 -3.47 -3.21 -32.98
CA ASP A 96 -3.74 -1.82 -33.34
C ASP A 96 -4.48 -1.17 -32.17
N TRP A 97 -3.85 -0.19 -31.52
CA TRP A 97 -4.45 0.62 -30.45
C TRP A 97 -4.49 2.06 -30.98
N SER A 98 -5.67 2.48 -31.47
CA SER A 98 -6.04 3.90 -31.61
C SER A 98 -6.64 4.43 -30.32
#